data_AF-A0A1G9QUJ9-F1
#
_entry.id   AF-A0A1G9QUJ9-F1
#
_cell.length_a   1.000
_cell.length_b   1.000
_cell.length_c   1.000
_cell.angle_alpha   90.00
_cell.angle_beta   90.00
_cell.angle_gamma   90.00
#
_symmetry.space_group_name_H-M   'P 1'
#
loop_
_entity.id
_entity.type
_entity.pdbx_description
1 polymer ?
#
loop_
_entity_poly.entity_id
_entity_poly.type
_entity_poly.pdbx_seq_one_letter_code
_entity_poly.pdbx_strand_id
1 'polypeptide(L)'
;MAVPSHVTGDEAVGTGRYRRLLLIVALAAVPWSVQVFSTGDVTFLFAWGLFNTNPPNVTTIWDFLLRFTVGLPDYILAWPLGVACYLVAVASAAVGAVTGREDVRLTAIALALAGVTQLQLARGFSLQPNRVAWPLGTVVLWAVGGYLLYRYYAE
;
A
#
# COMPACT_ATOMS: atom_id res chain seq x y z
N MET A 1 -41.66 13.83 16.47
CA MET A 1 -41.41 13.29 15.11
C MET A 1 -40.20 12.37 15.24
N ALA A 2 -40.39 11.06 15.33
CA ALA A 2 -39.30 10.11 15.54
C ALA A 2 -38.63 9.82 14.19
N VAL A 3 -37.32 10.05 14.10
CA VAL A 3 -36.51 9.65 12.94
C VAL A 3 -36.59 8.13 12.82
N PRO A 4 -36.88 7.56 11.65
CA PRO A 4 -36.98 6.11 11.51
C PRO A 4 -35.63 5.45 11.80
N SER A 5 -35.62 4.47 12.71
CA SER A 5 -34.41 3.79 13.18
C SER A 5 -33.59 3.08 12.09
N HIS A 6 -34.19 2.82 10.92
CA HIS A 6 -33.51 2.25 9.76
C HIS A 6 -32.56 3.24 9.06
N VAL A 7 -32.84 4.54 9.13
CA VAL A 7 -32.02 5.58 8.47
C VAL A 7 -30.67 5.74 9.18
N THR A 8 -30.67 5.72 10.51
CA THR A 8 -29.45 5.84 11.31
C THR A 8 -28.49 4.64 11.17
N GLY A 9 -29.03 3.45 10.87
CA GLY A 9 -28.22 2.24 10.68
C GLY A 9 -27.45 2.26 9.35
N ASP A 10 -28.13 2.60 8.25
CA ASP A 10 -27.53 2.62 6.92
C ASP A 10 -26.45 3.69 6.76
N GLU A 11 -26.63 4.87 7.36
CA GLU A 11 -25.62 5.95 7.33
C GLU A 11 -24.35 5.58 8.12
N ALA A 12 -24.51 4.94 9.29
CA ALA A 12 -23.38 4.49 10.10
C ALA A 12 -22.58 3.37 9.40
N VAL A 13 -23.28 2.41 8.78
CA VAL A 13 -22.67 1.32 8.00
C VAL A 13 -22.01 1.86 6.73
N GLY A 14 -22.61 2.84 6.06
CA GLY A 14 -21.99 3.56 4.94
C GLY A 14 -20.68 4.24 5.35
N THR A 15 -20.72 5.05 6.41
CA THR A 15 -19.56 5.79 6.92
C THR A 15 -18.40 4.86 7.30
N GLY A 16 -18.69 3.71 7.92
CA GLY A 16 -17.69 2.70 8.26
C GLY A 16 -16.95 2.15 7.03
N ARG A 17 -17.66 1.91 5.93
CA ARG A 17 -17.08 1.40 4.66
C ARG A 17 -16.19 2.43 3.96
N TYR A 18 -16.64 3.67 3.86
CA TYR A 18 -15.82 4.75 3.30
C TYR A 18 -14.55 4.99 4.13
N ARG A 19 -14.64 4.91 5.46
CA ARG A 19 -13.46 5.00 6.32
C ARG A 19 -12.45 3.90 6.04
N ARG A 20 -12.88 2.65 5.81
CA ARG A 20 -11.99 1.54 5.43
C ARG A 20 -11.30 1.81 4.09
N LEU A 21 -12.06 2.23 3.08
CA LEU A 21 -11.50 2.60 1.78
C LEU A 21 -10.47 3.72 1.91
N LEU A 22 -10.78 4.78 2.66
CA LEU A 22 -9.87 5.90 2.92
C LEU A 22 -8.58 5.44 3.61
N LEU A 23 -8.68 4.56 4.61
CA LEU A 23 -7.51 3.98 5.28
C LEU A 23 -6.60 3.23 4.31
N ILE A 24 -7.19 2.44 3.40
CA ILE A 24 -6.43 1.70 2.38
C ILE A 24 -5.80 2.68 1.38
N VAL A 25 -6.57 3.64 0.85
CA VAL A 25 -6.07 4.65 -0.11
C VAL A 25 -4.94 5.49 0.50
N ALA A 26 -5.02 5.83 1.79
CA ALA A 26 -3.99 6.59 2.49
C ALA A 26 -2.61 5.89 2.49
N LEU A 27 -2.57 4.56 2.33
CA LEU A 27 -1.31 3.82 2.22
C LEU A 27 -0.49 4.20 0.97
N ALA A 28 -1.11 4.74 -0.08
CA ALA A 28 -0.39 5.25 -1.24
C ALA A 28 0.41 6.54 -0.94
N ALA A 29 0.04 7.28 0.11
CA ALA A 29 0.69 8.52 0.51
C ALA A 29 1.87 8.30 1.48
N VAL A 30 1.98 7.11 2.08
CA VAL A 30 3.07 6.74 2.99
C VAL A 30 4.21 6.11 2.19
N PRO A 31 5.48 6.39 2.51
CA PRO A 31 6.59 5.68 1.89
C PRO A 31 6.55 4.18 2.26
N TRP A 32 6.53 3.33 1.24
CA TRP A 32 6.60 1.89 1.35
C TRP A 32 8.03 1.38 1.57
N SER A 33 9.03 2.14 1.12
CA SER A 33 10.41 1.87 1.50
C SER A 33 11.18 3.16 1.65
N VAL A 34 12.08 3.20 2.63
CA VAL A 34 13.01 4.30 2.84
C VAL A 34 14.41 3.76 2.60
N GLN A 35 15.08 4.22 1.55
CA GLN A 35 16.43 3.84 1.21
C GLN A 35 17.38 4.90 1.75
N VAL A 36 18.27 4.51 2.66
CA VAL A 36 19.29 5.38 3.24
C VAL A 36 20.64 4.98 2.66
N PHE A 37 21.36 5.95 2.12
CA PHE A 37 22.68 5.77 1.54
C PHE A 37 23.76 6.21 2.53
N SER A 38 24.94 5.57 2.49
CA SER A 38 26.04 5.92 3.40
C SER A 38 26.58 7.34 3.19
N THR A 39 26.32 7.95 2.04
CA THR A 39 26.62 9.36 1.73
C THR A 39 25.69 10.35 2.42
N GLY A 40 24.61 9.88 3.06
CA GLY A 40 23.60 10.71 3.73
C GLY A 40 22.35 10.99 2.90
N ASP A 41 22.31 10.51 1.65
CA ASP A 41 21.15 10.68 0.77
C ASP A 41 20.02 9.72 1.14
N VAL A 42 18.77 10.12 0.85
CA VAL A 42 17.58 9.32 1.12
C VAL A 42 16.69 9.25 -0.11
N THR A 43 16.19 8.05 -0.41
CA THR A 43 15.16 7.84 -1.42
C THR A 43 13.93 7.23 -0.78
N PHE A 44 12.79 7.90 -0.93
CA PHE A 44 11.49 7.41 -0.52
C PHE A 44 10.81 6.72 -1.69
N LEU A 45 10.34 5.51 -1.48
CA LEU A 45 9.61 4.73 -2.46
C LEU A 45 8.16 4.63 -2.01
N PHE A 46 7.24 5.06 -2.88
CA PHE A 46 5.79 5.04 -2.67
C PHE A 46 5.12 4.03 -3.60
N ALA A 47 3.81 3.84 -3.46
CA ALA A 47 3.03 3.04 -4.40
C ALA A 47 3.07 3.61 -5.84
N TRP A 48 3.23 4.92 -6.00
CA TRP A 48 3.11 5.62 -7.27
C TRP A 48 4.44 6.10 -7.88
N GLY A 49 5.52 6.12 -7.10
CA GLY A 49 6.79 6.68 -7.55
C GLY A 49 7.88 6.70 -6.49
N LEU A 50 9.04 7.21 -6.87
CA LEU A 50 10.19 7.46 -6.01
C LEU A 50 10.41 8.95 -5.83
N PHE A 51 10.88 9.34 -4.66
CA PHE A 51 11.36 10.68 -4.36
C PHE A 51 12.77 10.61 -3.81
N ASN A 52 13.74 11.14 -4.56
CA ASN A 52 15.12 11.29 -4.13
C ASN A 52 15.30 12.64 -3.44
N THR A 53 16.11 12.70 -2.39
CA THR A 53 16.41 13.96 -1.69
C THR A 53 17.61 14.71 -2.26
N ASN A 54 18.50 14.05 -3.02
CA ASN A 54 19.72 14.66 -3.51
C ASN A 54 20.18 14.06 -4.87
N PRO A 55 20.07 14.79 -5.99
CA PRO A 55 19.26 16.00 -6.12
C PRO A 55 17.76 15.70 -5.90
N PRO A 56 16.96 16.64 -5.39
CA PRO A 56 15.51 16.48 -5.27
C PRO A 56 14.86 16.14 -6.61
N ASN A 57 14.30 14.94 -6.72
CA ASN A 57 13.69 14.47 -7.96
C ASN A 57 12.59 13.44 -7.69
N VAL A 58 11.52 13.51 -8.48
CA VAL A 58 10.44 12.53 -8.47
C VAL A 58 10.50 11.70 -9.75
N THR A 59 10.51 10.38 -9.60
CA THR A 59 10.39 9.42 -10.70
C THR A 59 9.11 8.64 -10.54
N THR A 60 8.17 8.77 -11.48
CA THR A 60 6.91 8.02 -11.39
C THR A 60 7.13 6.54 -11.69
N ILE A 61 6.24 5.68 -11.20
CA ILE A 61 6.27 4.24 -11.53
C ILE A 61 6.13 4.00 -13.04
N TRP A 62 5.42 4.88 -13.77
CA TRP A 62 5.29 4.79 -15.23
C TRP A 62 6.61 5.12 -15.93
N ASP A 63 7.27 6.20 -15.53
CA ASP A 63 8.61 6.52 -16.03
C ASP A 63 9.57 5.37 -15.74
N PHE A 64 9.50 4.81 -14.52
CA PHE A 64 10.30 3.67 -14.12
C PHE A 64 10.07 2.44 -15.02
N LEU A 65 8.80 2.05 -15.23
CA LEU A 65 8.43 0.87 -16.00
C LEU A 65 8.57 1.02 -17.52
N LEU A 66 8.46 2.22 -18.07
CA LEU A 66 8.43 2.41 -19.53
C LEU A 66 9.72 3.00 -20.09
N ARG A 67 10.51 3.72 -19.28
CA ARG A 67 11.77 4.34 -19.72
C ARG A 67 12.99 3.55 -19.30
N PHE A 68 12.94 2.88 -18.15
CA PHE A 68 14.14 2.27 -17.57
C PHE A 68 14.19 0.74 -17.70
N THR A 69 13.15 0.05 -18.20
CA THR A 69 12.96 -1.41 -18.09
C THR A 69 13.98 -2.35 -18.74
N VAL A 70 14.98 -1.86 -19.48
CA VAL A 70 15.99 -2.74 -20.09
C VAL A 70 17.13 -2.99 -19.09
N GLY A 71 17.18 -4.22 -18.53
CA GLY A 71 18.31 -4.71 -17.74
C GLY A 71 18.23 -4.52 -16.22
N LEU A 72 17.04 -4.32 -15.66
CA LEU A 72 16.89 -4.13 -14.21
C LEU A 72 16.97 -5.45 -13.43
N PRO A 73 17.52 -5.44 -12.21
CA PRO A 73 17.52 -6.60 -11.33
C PRO A 73 16.11 -7.08 -10.96
N ASP A 74 15.89 -8.40 -10.95
CA ASP A 74 14.57 -9.03 -10.74
C ASP A 74 13.85 -8.57 -9.47
N TYR A 75 14.58 -8.28 -8.38
CA TYR A 75 13.98 -7.85 -7.12
C TYR A 75 13.18 -6.55 -7.25
N ILE A 76 13.46 -5.71 -8.26
CA ILE A 76 12.76 -4.45 -8.44
C ILE A 76 11.38 -4.64 -9.07
N LEU A 77 11.14 -5.77 -9.74
CA LEU A 77 9.82 -6.17 -10.23
C LEU A 77 8.87 -6.53 -9.09
N ALA A 78 9.37 -6.77 -7.87
CA ALA A 78 8.54 -6.90 -6.69
C ALA A 78 7.73 -5.63 -6.42
N TRP A 79 8.25 -4.45 -6.78
CA TRP A 79 7.54 -3.18 -6.58
C TRP A 79 6.23 -3.08 -7.38
N PRO A 80 6.21 -3.19 -8.72
CA PRO A 80 4.96 -3.14 -9.49
C PRO A 80 4.01 -4.30 -9.15
N LEU A 81 4.53 -5.48 -8.79
CA LEU A 81 3.70 -6.58 -8.31
C LEU A 81 2.99 -6.21 -7.00
N GLY A 82 3.71 -5.60 -6.05
CA GLY A 82 3.13 -5.10 -4.80
C GLY A 82 2.06 -4.04 -5.02
N VAL A 83 2.29 -3.14 -5.98
CA VAL A 83 1.30 -2.14 -6.39
C VAL A 83 0.07 -2.80 -6.99
N ALA A 84 0.22 -3.82 -7.83
CA ALA A 84 -0.91 -4.58 -8.37
C ALA A 84 -1.72 -5.25 -7.25
N CYS A 85 -1.06 -5.91 -6.28
CA CYS A 85 -1.73 -6.49 -5.11
C CYS A 85 -2.47 -5.41 -4.30
N TYR A 86 -1.85 -4.25 -4.07
CA TYR A 86 -2.49 -3.14 -3.39
C TYR A 86 -3.71 -2.59 -4.15
N LEU A 87 -3.65 -2.49 -5.49
CA LEU A 87 -4.79 -2.08 -6.31
C LEU A 87 -5.95 -3.07 -6.23
N VAL A 88 -5.68 -4.37 -6.09
CA VAL A 88 -6.72 -5.38 -5.80
C VAL A 88 -7.40 -5.09 -4.46
N ALA A 89 -6.63 -4.74 -3.42
CA ALA A 89 -7.19 -4.36 -2.13
C ALA A 89 -8.06 -3.09 -2.21
N VAL A 90 -7.59 -2.06 -2.92
CA VAL A 90 -8.35 -0.82 -3.17
C VAL A 90 -9.64 -1.12 -3.93
N ALA A 91 -9.56 -1.93 -5.00
CA ALA A 91 -10.73 -2.30 -5.80
C ALA A 91 -11.75 -3.08 -4.99
N SER A 92 -11.32 -4.06 -4.18
CA SER A 92 -12.21 -4.84 -3.31
C SER A 92 -12.93 -3.94 -2.30
N ALA A 93 -12.20 -3.06 -1.61
CA ALA A 93 -12.79 -2.10 -0.67
C ALA A 93 -13.70 -1.07 -1.35
N ALA A 94 -13.38 -0.63 -2.57
CA ALA A 94 -14.21 0.30 -3.33
C ALA A 94 -15.53 -0.35 -3.76
N VAL A 95 -15.50 -1.60 -4.22
CA VAL A 95 -16.72 -2.39 -4.48
C VAL A 95 -17.54 -2.53 -3.20
N GLY A 96 -16.90 -2.80 -2.07
CA GLY A 96 -17.55 -2.81 -0.75
C GLY A 96 -18.25 -1.49 -0.40
N ALA A 97 -17.57 -0.36 -0.61
CA ALA A 97 -18.11 0.96 -0.32
C ALA A 97 -19.33 1.30 -1.20
N VAL A 98 -19.29 0.97 -2.49
CA VAL A 98 -20.37 1.30 -3.44
C VAL A 98 -21.53 0.31 -3.39
N THR A 99 -21.25 -0.99 -3.27
CA THR A 99 -22.25 -2.05 -3.43
C THR A 99 -22.64 -2.73 -2.11
N GLY A 100 -21.91 -2.47 -1.02
CA GLY A 100 -22.08 -3.18 0.25
C GLY A 100 -21.54 -4.61 0.26
N ARG A 101 -20.96 -5.09 -0.84
CA ARG A 101 -20.42 -6.45 -0.97
C ARG A 101 -18.89 -6.45 -0.97
N GLU A 102 -18.30 -6.39 0.21
CA GLU A 102 -16.85 -6.53 0.40
C GLU A 102 -16.50 -7.96 0.87
N ASP A 103 -15.43 -8.53 0.33
CA ASP A 103 -14.75 -9.66 0.97
C ASP A 103 -13.47 -9.16 1.66
N VAL A 104 -13.58 -8.93 2.97
CA VAL A 104 -12.46 -8.41 3.79
C VAL A 104 -11.25 -9.35 3.75
N ARG A 105 -11.45 -10.66 3.53
CA ARG A 105 -10.35 -11.64 3.46
C ARG A 105 -9.52 -11.40 2.21
N LEU A 106 -10.18 -11.14 1.07
CA LEU A 106 -9.50 -10.79 -0.17
C LEU A 106 -8.70 -9.50 -0.01
N THR A 107 -9.30 -8.45 0.57
CA THR A 107 -8.61 -7.19 0.87
C THR A 107 -7.38 -7.43 1.73
N ALA A 108 -7.50 -8.20 2.81
CA ALA A 108 -6.41 -8.47 3.73
C ALA A 108 -5.30 -9.35 3.11
N ILE A 109 -5.65 -10.39 2.35
CA ILE A 109 -4.68 -11.23 1.63
C ILE A 109 -3.90 -10.38 0.61
N ALA A 110 -4.60 -9.52 -0.13
CA ALA A 110 -3.98 -8.63 -1.10
C ALA A 110 -2.98 -7.65 -0.44
N LEU A 111 -3.33 -7.06 0.71
CA LEU A 111 -2.40 -6.23 1.50
C LEU A 111 -1.23 -7.04 2.07
N ALA A 112 -1.47 -8.28 2.50
CA ALA A 112 -0.42 -9.17 3.00
C ALA A 112 0.61 -9.50 1.91
N LEU A 113 0.13 -9.87 0.71
CA LEU A 113 0.97 -10.12 -0.46
C LEU A 113 1.74 -8.86 -0.87
N ALA A 114 1.09 -7.69 -0.90
CA ALA A 114 1.77 -6.42 -1.13
C ALA A 114 2.90 -6.20 -0.11
N GLY A 115 2.66 -6.45 1.18
CA GLY A 115 3.70 -6.34 2.21
C GLY A 115 4.87 -7.32 2.03
N VAL A 116 4.61 -8.55 1.57
CA VAL A 116 5.68 -9.52 1.23
C VAL A 116 6.56 -9.00 0.10
N THR A 117 5.96 -8.43 -0.95
CA THR A 117 6.74 -7.85 -2.06
C THR A 117 7.63 -6.69 -1.59
N GLN A 118 7.15 -5.85 -0.67
CA GLN A 118 7.92 -4.74 -0.11
C GLN A 118 9.10 -5.24 0.75
N LEU A 119 8.92 -6.36 1.46
CA LEU A 119 9.99 -6.97 2.22
C LEU A 119 11.09 -7.52 1.31
N GLN A 120 10.70 -8.19 0.21
CA GLN A 120 11.66 -8.70 -0.78
C GLN A 120 12.41 -7.56 -1.48
N LEU A 121 11.70 -6.48 -1.83
CA LEU A 121 12.29 -5.27 -2.41
C LEU A 121 13.32 -4.63 -1.46
N ALA A 122 12.94 -4.42 -0.19
CA ALA A 122 13.81 -3.84 0.83
C ALA A 122 15.05 -4.73 1.09
N ARG A 123 14.86 -6.05 1.11
CA ARG A 123 15.97 -7.00 1.20
C ARG A 123 16.91 -6.88 0.01
N GLY A 124 16.38 -6.85 -1.22
CA GLY A 124 17.16 -6.71 -2.44
C GLY A 124 18.02 -5.44 -2.46
N PHE A 125 17.44 -4.30 -2.06
CA PHE A 125 18.18 -3.05 -1.94
C PHE A 125 19.23 -3.06 -0.81
N SER A 126 18.95 -3.73 0.31
CA SER A 126 19.89 -3.78 1.44
C SER A 126 21.08 -4.71 1.22
N LEU A 127 21.01 -5.60 0.22
CA LEU A 127 22.17 -6.41 -0.20
C LEU A 127 23.17 -5.61 -1.05
N GLN A 128 22.79 -4.42 -1.52
CA GLN A 128 23.71 -3.55 -2.23
C GLN A 128 24.66 -2.85 -1.25
N PRO A 129 25.97 -2.74 -1.56
CA PRO A 129 26.89 -1.95 -0.75
C PRO A 129 26.40 -0.51 -0.58
N ASN A 130 26.66 0.09 0.58
CA ASN A 130 26.37 1.49 0.87
C ASN A 130 24.88 1.89 0.89
N ARG A 131 23.96 0.92 1.00
CA ARG A 131 22.52 1.17 1.01
C ARG A 131 21.83 0.29 2.07
N VAL A 132 20.92 0.89 2.82
CA VAL A 132 19.97 0.17 3.69
C VAL A 132 18.57 0.56 3.28
N ALA A 133 17.70 -0.41 3.00
CA ALA A 133 16.31 -0.15 2.67
C ALA A 133 15.39 -0.65 3.80
N TRP A 134 14.66 0.28 4.38
CA TRP A 134 13.72 0.03 5.46
C TRP A 134 12.36 -0.40 4.90
N PRO A 135 11.79 -1.55 5.33
CA PRO A 135 10.54 -2.10 4.80
C PRO A 135 9.29 -1.48 5.45
N LEU A 136 9.19 -0.14 5.43
CA LEU A 136 8.09 0.57 6.10
C LEU A 136 6.71 0.13 5.57
N GLY A 137 6.63 -0.10 4.25
CA GLY A 137 5.47 -0.59 3.53
C GLY A 137 4.97 -1.93 4.06
N THR A 138 5.86 -2.89 4.30
CA THR A 138 5.50 -4.17 4.90
C THR A 138 4.79 -3.98 6.23
N VAL A 139 5.34 -3.14 7.11
CA VAL A 139 4.78 -2.88 8.43
C VAL A 139 3.40 -2.25 8.32
N VAL A 140 3.24 -1.17 7.52
CA VAL A 140 1.95 -0.45 7.43
C VAL A 140 0.89 -1.25 6.68
N LEU A 141 1.25 -1.97 5.61
CA LEU A 141 0.32 -2.81 4.83
C LEU A 141 -0.21 -3.96 5.70
N TRP A 142 0.66 -4.64 6.45
CA TRP A 142 0.26 -5.71 7.36
C TRP A 142 -0.52 -5.20 8.56
N ALA A 143 -0.14 -4.05 9.13
CA ALA A 143 -0.88 -3.43 10.22
C ALA A 143 -2.32 -3.10 9.80
N VAL A 144 -2.51 -2.49 8.62
CA VAL A 144 -3.86 -2.20 8.10
C VAL A 144 -4.62 -3.50 7.77
N GLY A 145 -4.00 -4.45 7.06
CA GLY A 145 -4.65 -5.72 6.74
C GLY A 145 -5.07 -6.51 7.98
N GLY A 146 -4.19 -6.59 8.98
CA GLY A 146 -4.46 -7.22 10.27
C GLY A 146 -5.54 -6.48 11.05
N TYR A 147 -5.54 -5.14 11.06
CA TYR A 147 -6.60 -4.35 11.66
C TYR A 147 -7.96 -4.61 11.02
N LEU A 148 -8.03 -4.70 9.69
CA LEU A 148 -9.28 -5.01 8.97
C LEU A 148 -9.80 -6.41 9.33
N LEU A 149 -8.93 -7.41 9.38
CA LEU A 149 -9.30 -8.77 9.82
C LEU A 149 -9.75 -8.79 11.27
N TYR A 150 -9.01 -8.14 12.17
CA TYR A 150 -9.38 -8.05 13.58
C TYR A 150 -10.77 -7.44 13.75
N ARG A 151 -11.06 -6.34 13.05
CA ARG A 151 -12.38 -5.70 13.08
C ARG A 151 -13.48 -6.61 12.52
N TYR A 152 -13.19 -7.41 11.51
CA TYR A 152 -14.13 -8.36 10.92
C TYR A 152 -14.47 -9.53 11.86
N TYR A 153 -13.52 -9.99 12.68
CA TYR A 153 -13.77 -11.09 13.64
C TYR A 153 -14.33 -10.63 14.99
N ALA A 154 -14.22 -9.34 15.30
CA ALA A 154 -14.75 -8.76 16.54
C ALA A 154 -16.21 -8.30 16.42
N GLU A 155 -16.78 -8.31 15.21
CA GLU A 155 -18.18 -8.03 14.87
C GLU A 155 -18.94 -9.35 14.69
#